data_AF-M5SMQ3-F1
#
_entry.id   AF-M5SMQ3-F1
#
_cell.length_a   1.000
_cell.length_b   1.000
_cell.length_c   1.000
_cell.angle_alpha   90.00
_cell.angle_beta   90.00
_cell.angle_gamma   90.00
#
_symmetry.space_group_name_H-M   'P 1'
#
loop_
_entity.id
_entity.type
_entity.pdbx_description
1 polymer ?
#
loop_
_entity_poly.entity_id
_entity_poly.type
_entity_poly.pdbx_seq_one_letter_code
_entity_poly.pdbx_strand_id
1 'polypeptide(L)'
;MLAGDVQIEIVEDQLQILGDSLDNRFAIEQVSRRVADGIRVTPDESTSINGSKPGLPVIIAGSYQNAFARLGGGNDEFKWNAARHRTSTVQVETGEGDDFVILENLRSSDQLQFSNISGEDHLSLSECRFDRGIQAIADGGALDVTMQNVHALDAFIEIDDIKGELLRSSVGISDTKFEGFVRIDSESGPLDVTVENTRAASGYIKIGDIKGESSRSSVGISDTKFEGFVRIDSESGPLDVTVENTRAASGYIKIGDIKGESSVSRVGVESKLDESDNVSTILITQSRFIGDLQIDSDSSTRTRLSDLRVDGRTNVDLGSGNDSLAVLDSLFAGVAVFRGGTDLDVRSDSDGSLELDVFVLGGNRFRSEVLIDQWEEVIDLDGAPVANH
;
A
#
# COMPACT_ATOMS: atom_id res chain seq x y z
N MET A 1 8.70 31.29 -21.81
CA MET A 1 7.54 30.53 -21.32
C MET A 1 6.55 31.52 -20.76
N LEU A 2 5.25 31.29 -20.95
CA LEU A 2 4.24 32.03 -20.21
C LEU A 2 4.33 31.56 -18.75
N ALA A 3 4.19 32.49 -17.81
CA ALA A 3 4.09 32.15 -16.39
C ALA A 3 2.69 31.58 -16.14
N GLY A 4 2.58 30.55 -15.29
CA GLY A 4 1.30 30.08 -14.77
C GLY A 4 0.70 31.11 -13.81
N ASP A 5 -0.62 31.07 -13.65
CA ASP A 5 -1.35 31.92 -12.72
C ASP A 5 -2.29 31.11 -11.83
N VAL A 6 -2.22 31.36 -10.53
CA VAL A 6 -3.11 30.75 -9.52
C VAL A 6 -4.03 31.82 -8.95
N GLN A 7 -5.33 31.59 -9.06
CA GLN A 7 -6.35 32.41 -8.41
C GLN A 7 -6.61 31.90 -7.00
N ILE A 8 -6.50 32.79 -6.01
CA ILE A 8 -6.71 32.43 -4.60
C ILE A 8 -7.57 33.49 -3.92
N GLU A 9 -8.66 33.06 -3.32
CA GLU A 9 -9.59 33.91 -2.57
C GLU A 9 -10.26 33.17 -1.41
N ILE A 10 -10.86 33.94 -0.49
CA ILE A 10 -11.71 33.40 0.58
C ILE A 10 -13.15 33.82 0.30
N VAL A 11 -14.03 32.86 0.03
CA VAL A 11 -15.46 33.06 -0.28
C VAL A 11 -16.28 32.28 0.74
N GLU A 12 -17.15 32.97 1.49
CA GLU A 12 -18.09 32.32 2.42
C GLU A 12 -17.44 31.28 3.36
N ASP A 13 -16.32 31.66 4.00
CA ASP A 13 -15.48 30.81 4.86
C ASP A 13 -14.76 29.65 4.16
N GLN A 14 -14.67 29.65 2.83
CA GLN A 14 -13.89 28.69 2.05
C GLN A 14 -12.69 29.35 1.39
N LEU A 15 -11.49 28.83 1.65
CA LEU A 15 -10.31 29.13 0.86
C LEU A 15 -10.42 28.40 -0.48
N GLN A 16 -10.47 29.15 -1.58
CA GLN A 16 -10.48 28.61 -2.94
C GLN A 16 -9.14 28.88 -3.60
N ILE A 17 -8.55 27.86 -4.21
CA ILE A 17 -7.29 27.90 -4.95
C ILE A 17 -7.58 27.27 -6.32
N LEU A 18 -7.39 28.02 -7.39
CA LEU A 18 -7.66 27.61 -8.76
C LEU A 18 -6.42 27.87 -9.62
N GLY A 19 -5.71 26.84 -10.04
CA GLY A 19 -4.63 26.95 -11.02
C GLY A 19 -5.16 27.01 -12.46
N ASP A 20 -4.31 27.47 -13.36
CA ASP A 20 -4.60 27.56 -14.79
C ASP A 20 -4.18 26.27 -15.54
N SER A 21 -3.81 26.34 -16.81
CA SER A 21 -3.38 25.16 -17.60
C SER A 21 -1.87 25.11 -17.83
N LEU A 22 -1.09 25.81 -17.01
CA LEU A 22 0.36 25.88 -17.07
C LEU A 22 0.94 25.40 -15.73
N ASP A 23 2.24 25.05 -15.72
CA ASP A 23 2.91 24.66 -14.48
C ASP A 23 2.86 25.77 -13.41
N ASN A 24 2.23 25.49 -12.29
CA ASN A 24 2.13 26.36 -11.12
C ASN A 24 2.87 25.76 -9.93
N ARG A 25 3.77 26.53 -9.32
CA ARG A 25 4.52 26.12 -8.12
C ARG A 25 4.40 27.16 -7.03
N PHE A 26 3.80 26.77 -5.92
CA PHE A 26 3.53 27.70 -4.82
C PHE A 26 3.35 27.00 -3.48
N ALA A 27 3.62 27.77 -2.42
CA ALA A 27 3.42 27.33 -1.05
C ALA A 27 2.43 28.24 -0.30
N ILE A 28 1.57 27.64 0.52
CA ILE A 28 0.69 28.34 1.46
C ILE A 28 1.16 28.11 2.88
N GLU A 29 1.33 29.20 3.61
CA GLU A 29 1.67 29.21 5.04
C GLU A 29 0.69 30.09 5.80
N GLN A 30 0.31 29.68 7.01
CA GLN A 30 -0.50 30.56 7.86
C GLN A 30 0.33 31.72 8.43
N VAL A 31 -0.18 32.93 8.30
CA VAL A 31 0.46 34.11 8.91
C VAL A 31 0.10 34.18 10.39
N SER A 32 1.08 34.52 11.23
CA SER A 32 0.89 34.65 12.68
C SER A 32 -0.21 35.66 13.03
N ARG A 33 -1.06 35.31 14.01
CA ARG A 33 -2.17 36.11 14.58
C ARG A 33 -1.83 37.55 14.99
N ARG A 34 -0.54 37.90 15.05
CA ARG A 34 -0.09 39.26 15.41
C ARG A 34 -0.30 40.29 14.31
N VAL A 35 -0.57 39.88 13.06
CA VAL A 35 -0.59 40.79 11.90
C VAL A 35 -1.98 40.86 11.24
N ALA A 36 -2.65 39.72 11.08
CA ALA A 36 -4.07 39.53 10.77
C ALA A 36 -4.28 38.00 10.66
N ASP A 37 -5.46 37.47 10.96
CA ASP A 37 -5.77 36.10 10.52
C ASP A 37 -5.77 36.09 8.99
N GLY A 38 -5.03 35.17 8.40
CA GLY A 38 -4.84 35.09 6.96
C GLY A 38 -3.77 34.08 6.57
N ILE A 39 -3.52 34.01 5.27
CA ILE A 39 -2.51 33.13 4.66
C ILE A 39 -1.52 33.95 3.86
N ARG A 40 -0.27 33.48 3.85
CA ARG A 40 0.77 33.92 2.93
C ARG A 40 0.86 32.87 1.85
N VAL A 41 0.77 33.32 0.61
CA VAL A 41 1.04 32.51 -0.57
C VAL A 41 2.38 32.95 -1.13
N THR A 42 3.28 31.99 -1.34
CA THR A 42 4.64 32.23 -1.87
C THR A 42 4.78 31.44 -3.16
N PRO A 43 4.59 32.08 -4.33
CA PRO A 43 4.87 31.45 -5.62
C PRO A 43 6.38 31.42 -5.91
N ASP A 44 6.79 30.57 -6.83
CA ASP A 44 8.13 30.61 -7.43
C ASP A 44 8.22 31.62 -8.58
N GLU A 45 9.37 31.66 -9.28
CA GLU A 45 9.60 32.62 -10.37
C GLU A 45 8.75 32.37 -11.63
N SER A 46 8.13 31.19 -11.80
CA SER A 46 7.24 30.89 -12.93
C SER A 46 5.76 31.08 -12.65
N THR A 47 5.38 31.38 -11.40
CA THR A 47 3.96 31.40 -10.98
C THR A 47 3.55 32.79 -10.51
N SER A 48 2.45 33.33 -11.04
CA SER A 48 1.77 34.51 -10.50
C SER A 48 0.59 34.13 -9.60
N ILE A 49 0.25 35.01 -8.66
CA ILE A 49 -0.92 34.85 -7.79
C ILE A 49 -1.88 36.00 -8.05
N ASN A 50 -3.11 35.70 -8.46
CA ASN A 50 -4.14 36.69 -8.80
C ASN A 50 -3.64 37.73 -9.83
N GLY A 51 -2.89 37.30 -10.85
CA GLY A 51 -2.32 38.18 -11.88
C GLY A 51 -1.20 39.10 -11.39
N SER A 52 -0.59 38.80 -10.24
CA SER A 52 0.61 39.50 -9.76
C SER A 52 1.80 39.29 -10.70
N LYS A 53 2.90 40.01 -10.47
CA LYS A 53 4.16 39.59 -11.08
C LYS A 53 4.57 38.21 -10.52
N PRO A 54 5.10 37.29 -11.34
CA PRO A 54 5.60 36.01 -10.86
C PRO A 54 6.65 36.14 -9.75
N GLY A 55 6.65 35.19 -8.82
CA GLY A 55 7.57 35.15 -7.67
C GLY A 55 7.29 36.17 -6.57
N LEU A 56 6.19 36.94 -6.66
CA LEU A 56 5.80 37.87 -5.60
C LEU A 56 4.85 37.22 -4.60
N PRO A 57 5.22 37.14 -3.31
CA PRO A 57 4.31 36.63 -2.29
C PRO A 57 3.09 37.53 -2.09
N VAL A 58 1.94 36.92 -1.85
CA VAL A 58 0.66 37.59 -1.58
C VAL A 58 0.17 37.22 -0.19
N ILE A 59 -0.45 38.18 0.52
CA ILE A 59 -1.14 37.92 1.79
C ILE A 59 -2.64 38.04 1.53
N ILE A 60 -3.38 36.99 1.86
CA ILE A 60 -4.83 36.96 1.78
C ILE A 60 -5.37 37.00 3.21
N ALA A 61 -6.00 38.11 3.57
CA ALA A 61 -6.58 38.30 4.88
C ALA A 61 -7.94 37.62 4.99
N GLY A 62 -8.22 37.00 6.13
CA GLY A 62 -9.47 36.32 6.42
C GLY A 62 -9.27 35.00 7.16
N SER A 63 -10.33 34.54 7.79
CA SER A 63 -10.44 33.17 8.29
C SER A 63 -11.21 32.34 7.28
N TYR A 64 -10.88 31.06 7.20
CA TYR A 64 -11.64 30.05 6.49
C TYR A 64 -11.85 28.86 7.42
N GLN A 65 -12.88 28.08 7.12
CA GLN A 65 -13.13 26.77 7.72
C GLN A 65 -12.81 25.68 6.71
N ASN A 66 -13.18 25.86 5.44
CA ASN A 66 -12.95 24.86 4.40
C ASN A 66 -11.85 25.31 3.45
N ALA A 67 -11.19 24.36 2.81
CA ALA A 67 -10.28 24.66 1.72
C ALA A 67 -10.50 23.73 0.55
N PHE A 68 -10.48 24.33 -0.64
CA PHE A 68 -10.65 23.67 -1.91
C PHE A 68 -9.53 24.15 -2.83
N ALA A 69 -8.71 23.22 -3.29
CA ALA A 69 -7.70 23.46 -4.31
C ALA A 69 -8.02 22.66 -5.56
N ARG A 70 -7.99 23.31 -6.72
CA ARG A 70 -8.02 22.68 -8.04
C ARG A 70 -6.83 23.19 -8.82
N LEU A 71 -5.85 22.33 -9.10
CA LEU A 71 -4.56 22.76 -9.66
C LEU A 71 -4.60 23.05 -11.16
N GLY A 72 -5.61 22.55 -11.88
CA GLY A 72 -5.80 22.88 -13.28
C GLY A 72 -5.04 21.91 -14.17
N GLY A 73 -4.26 22.36 -15.14
CA GLY A 73 -3.39 21.47 -15.91
C GLY A 73 -1.96 21.99 -15.98
N GLY A 74 -1.03 21.16 -16.44
CA GLY A 74 0.41 21.40 -16.29
C GLY A 74 0.97 20.50 -15.20
N ASN A 75 2.27 20.65 -14.91
CA ASN A 75 2.92 19.91 -13.83
C ASN A 75 3.04 20.81 -12.60
N ASP A 76 2.04 20.77 -11.73
CA ASP A 76 1.89 21.67 -10.60
C ASP A 76 2.63 21.17 -9.34
N GLU A 77 3.08 22.09 -8.50
CA GLU A 77 3.63 21.82 -7.17
C GLU A 77 2.90 22.69 -6.14
N PHE A 78 1.98 22.07 -5.40
CA PHE A 78 1.19 22.71 -4.36
C PHE A 78 1.65 22.26 -2.98
N LYS A 79 2.25 23.17 -2.22
CA LYS A 79 2.60 22.94 -0.82
C LYS A 79 1.71 23.71 0.13
N TRP A 80 1.22 23.05 1.18
CA TRP A 80 0.47 23.72 2.25
C TRP A 80 0.95 23.31 3.62
N ASN A 81 1.53 24.27 4.35
CA ASN A 81 1.90 24.12 5.75
C ASN A 81 0.93 24.90 6.66
N ALA A 82 0.11 24.17 7.42
CA ALA A 82 -0.99 24.73 8.19
C ALA A 82 -0.85 24.55 9.71
N ALA A 83 0.39 24.57 10.24
CA ALA A 83 0.71 24.19 11.62
C ALA A 83 -0.13 24.83 12.75
N ARG A 84 -0.83 25.95 12.48
CA ARG A 84 -1.61 26.70 13.48
C ARG A 84 -3.09 26.85 13.12
N HIS A 85 -3.54 26.29 11.99
CA HIS A 85 -4.90 26.41 11.54
C HIS A 85 -5.64 25.10 11.76
N ARG A 86 -6.95 25.21 12.00
CA ARG A 86 -7.85 24.05 11.97
C ARG A 86 -8.86 24.30 10.88
N THR A 87 -8.83 23.48 9.85
CA THR A 87 -9.87 23.42 8.84
C THR A 87 -10.96 22.43 9.25
N SER A 88 -12.12 22.52 8.62
CA SER A 88 -13.13 21.47 8.63
C SER A 88 -12.78 20.49 7.53
N THR A 89 -13.07 20.79 6.26
CA THR A 89 -12.74 19.90 5.14
C THR A 89 -11.60 20.47 4.30
N VAL A 90 -10.72 19.59 3.81
CA VAL A 90 -9.73 19.90 2.80
C VAL A 90 -9.97 19.04 1.58
N GLN A 91 -10.16 19.69 0.43
CA GLN A 91 -10.33 19.03 -0.84
C GLN A 91 -9.25 19.52 -1.80
N VAL A 92 -8.58 18.60 -2.48
CA VAL A 92 -7.58 18.88 -3.51
C VAL A 92 -7.92 18.05 -4.74
N GLU A 93 -8.00 18.72 -5.88
CA GLU A 93 -8.21 18.11 -7.18
C GLU A 93 -7.05 18.49 -8.10
N THR A 94 -6.33 17.49 -8.58
CA THR A 94 -5.32 17.65 -9.63
C THR A 94 -5.95 17.41 -10.99
N GLY A 95 -5.38 17.95 -12.07
CA GLY A 95 -5.97 17.82 -13.40
C GLY A 95 -5.09 17.08 -14.38
N GLU A 96 -4.73 17.72 -15.48
CA GLU A 96 -3.86 17.10 -16.50
C GLU A 96 -2.40 17.43 -16.23
N GLY A 97 -1.54 16.41 -16.17
CA GLY A 97 -0.09 16.58 -15.95
C GLY A 97 0.37 15.81 -14.71
N ASP A 98 1.62 16.00 -14.32
CA ASP A 98 2.22 15.31 -13.18
C ASP A 98 2.31 16.29 -12.00
N ASP A 99 1.39 16.14 -11.04
CA ASP A 99 1.18 17.10 -9.95
C ASP A 99 1.74 16.60 -8.61
N PHE A 100 2.33 17.52 -7.84
CA PHE A 100 2.88 17.27 -6.52
C PHE A 100 2.12 18.05 -5.45
N VAL A 101 1.36 17.36 -4.61
CA VAL A 101 0.61 17.93 -3.50
C VAL A 101 1.24 17.55 -2.17
N ILE A 102 1.71 18.55 -1.42
CA ILE A 102 2.40 18.37 -0.15
C ILE A 102 1.62 19.07 0.96
N LEU A 103 1.01 18.29 1.85
CA LEU A 103 0.28 18.80 3.02
C LEU A 103 1.07 18.51 4.29
N GLU A 104 1.45 19.55 5.01
CA GLU A 104 2.28 19.46 6.21
C GLU A 104 1.60 20.11 7.42
N ASN A 105 1.69 19.45 8.58
CA ASN A 105 1.19 19.98 9.85
C ASN A 105 -0.29 20.41 9.82
N LEU A 106 -1.06 19.82 8.91
CA LEU A 106 -2.46 20.16 8.70
C LEU A 106 -3.33 19.53 9.78
N ARG A 107 -4.30 20.28 10.30
CA ARG A 107 -5.30 19.76 11.23
C ARG A 107 -6.69 20.05 10.68
N SER A 108 -7.46 18.99 10.46
CA SER A 108 -8.82 19.06 9.98
C SER A 108 -9.76 18.35 10.97
N SER A 109 -10.91 18.97 11.25
CA SER A 109 -11.96 18.37 12.09
C SER A 109 -12.87 17.40 11.32
N ASP A 110 -12.65 17.25 10.02
CA ASP A 110 -13.38 16.34 9.14
C ASP A 110 -12.37 15.48 8.38
N GLN A 111 -12.34 15.57 7.05
CA GLN A 111 -11.56 14.69 6.19
C GLN A 111 -10.71 15.44 5.15
N LEU A 112 -9.71 14.74 4.64
CA LEU A 112 -9.05 15.05 3.36
C LEU A 112 -9.77 14.31 2.24
N GLN A 113 -10.06 15.01 1.16
CA GLN A 113 -10.46 14.45 -0.13
C GLN A 113 -9.43 14.86 -1.18
N PHE A 114 -8.76 13.88 -1.77
CA PHE A 114 -7.84 14.06 -2.88
C PHE A 114 -8.38 13.29 -4.08
N SER A 115 -8.38 13.93 -5.25
CA SER A 115 -8.75 13.28 -6.51
C SER A 115 -7.78 13.64 -7.62
N ASN A 116 -7.22 12.61 -8.26
CA ASN A 116 -6.43 12.69 -9.48
C ASN A 116 -7.28 12.31 -10.71
N ILE A 117 -7.14 13.09 -11.79
CA ILE A 117 -7.82 12.84 -13.07
C ILE A 117 -6.90 12.13 -14.08
N SER A 118 -5.60 12.47 -14.13
CA SER A 118 -4.65 11.86 -15.08
C SER A 118 -3.21 12.16 -14.68
N GLY A 119 -2.23 11.55 -15.36
CA GLY A 119 -0.81 11.79 -15.10
C GLY A 119 -0.23 10.94 -13.97
N GLU A 120 1.01 11.23 -13.59
CA GLU A 120 1.72 10.61 -12.45
C GLU A 120 1.76 11.58 -11.26
N ASP A 121 0.76 11.48 -10.39
CA ASP A 121 0.61 12.41 -9.28
C ASP A 121 1.20 11.91 -7.98
N HIS A 122 1.57 12.86 -7.12
CA HIS A 122 2.09 12.60 -5.80
C HIS A 122 1.29 13.33 -4.72
N LEU A 123 0.74 12.59 -3.76
CA LEU A 123 0.16 13.10 -2.53
C LEU A 123 1.07 12.78 -1.34
N SER A 124 1.68 13.81 -0.75
CA SER A 124 2.50 13.71 0.45
C SER A 124 1.80 14.32 1.67
N LEU A 125 1.59 13.53 2.72
CA LEU A 125 1.03 13.95 3.99
C LEU A 125 2.07 13.77 5.09
N SER A 126 2.42 14.85 5.80
CA SER A 126 3.34 14.78 6.94
C SER A 126 2.85 15.55 8.16
N GLU A 127 2.89 14.91 9.33
CA GLU A 127 2.48 15.52 10.61
C GLU A 127 1.01 16.01 10.59
N CYS A 128 0.16 15.33 9.82
CA CYS A 128 -1.23 15.72 9.60
C CYS A 128 -2.19 15.00 10.55
N ARG A 129 -3.30 15.66 10.90
CA ARG A 129 -4.39 15.05 11.66
C ARG A 129 -5.75 15.38 11.04
N PHE A 130 -6.54 14.33 10.80
CA PHE A 130 -7.93 14.39 10.35
C PHE A 130 -8.79 13.71 11.42
N ASP A 131 -9.85 14.35 11.90
CA ASP A 131 -10.69 13.72 12.92
C ASP A 131 -11.66 12.67 12.31
N ARG A 132 -11.86 12.70 10.97
CA ARG A 132 -12.56 11.68 10.19
C ARG A 132 -11.59 10.98 9.24
N GLY A 133 -11.75 11.10 7.93
CA GLY A 133 -11.07 10.24 6.98
C GLY A 133 -9.93 10.90 6.21
N ILE A 134 -9.17 10.07 5.53
CA ILE A 134 -8.45 10.44 4.32
C ILE A 134 -9.06 9.64 3.18
N GLN A 135 -9.41 10.33 2.11
CA GLN A 135 -9.84 9.72 0.85
C GLN A 135 -8.92 10.22 -0.25
N ALA A 136 -8.21 9.32 -0.91
CA ALA A 136 -7.37 9.61 -2.07
C ALA A 136 -7.80 8.71 -3.22
N ILE A 137 -8.29 9.30 -4.31
CA ILE A 137 -8.80 8.57 -5.47
C ILE A 137 -8.00 8.99 -6.69
N ALA A 138 -7.56 8.04 -7.49
CA ALA A 138 -7.06 8.28 -8.84
C ALA A 138 -7.94 7.54 -9.84
N ASP A 139 -8.46 8.25 -10.84
CA ASP A 139 -9.26 7.69 -11.93
C ASP A 139 -8.55 7.94 -13.26
N GLY A 140 -7.72 6.98 -13.70
CA GLY A 140 -7.05 7.05 -14.99
C GLY A 140 -5.59 7.49 -14.98
N GLY A 141 -5.06 7.94 -13.84
CA GLY A 141 -3.65 8.28 -13.61
C GLY A 141 -2.96 7.31 -12.65
N ALA A 142 -1.63 7.40 -12.56
CA ALA A 142 -0.89 6.79 -11.47
C ALA A 142 -0.88 7.74 -10.27
N LEU A 143 -0.86 7.18 -9.06
CA LEU A 143 -0.84 7.96 -7.83
C LEU A 143 0.13 7.38 -6.82
N ASP A 144 1.09 8.21 -6.43
CA ASP A 144 1.97 7.95 -5.31
C ASP A 144 1.43 8.64 -4.05
N VAL A 145 1.04 7.86 -3.04
CA VAL A 145 0.60 8.38 -1.75
C VAL A 145 1.66 8.10 -0.70
N THR A 146 2.18 9.15 -0.05
CA THR A 146 3.08 9.03 1.10
C THR A 146 2.43 9.64 2.34
N MET A 147 2.35 8.87 3.43
CA MET A 147 1.84 9.33 4.72
C MET A 147 2.88 9.06 5.80
N GLN A 148 3.31 10.12 6.50
CA GLN A 148 4.23 10.03 7.62
C GLN A 148 3.70 10.80 8.85
N ASN A 149 3.72 10.16 10.02
CA ASN A 149 3.22 10.78 11.26
C ASN A 149 1.79 11.32 11.13
N VAL A 150 0.92 10.56 10.45
CA VAL A 150 -0.46 10.96 10.22
C VAL A 150 -1.38 10.36 11.29
N HIS A 151 -2.47 11.06 11.61
CA HIS A 151 -3.55 10.56 12.46
C HIS A 151 -4.92 10.75 11.81
N ALA A 152 -5.67 9.68 11.59
CA ALA A 152 -7.04 9.74 11.08
C ALA A 152 -7.97 8.70 11.73
N LEU A 153 -9.29 8.82 11.54
CA LEU A 153 -10.22 7.72 11.81
C LEU A 153 -9.95 6.61 10.78
N ASP A 154 -10.13 6.91 9.50
CA ASP A 154 -9.97 5.96 8.41
C ASP A 154 -9.08 6.52 7.30
N ALA A 155 -8.46 5.65 6.51
CA ALA A 155 -7.85 5.98 5.22
C ALA A 155 -8.40 5.06 4.12
N PHE A 156 -8.83 5.67 3.02
CA PHE A 156 -9.31 5.00 1.82
C PHE A 156 -8.50 5.52 0.64
N ILE A 157 -7.70 4.65 0.05
CA ILE A 157 -6.92 4.93 -1.16
C ILE A 157 -7.43 4.00 -2.25
N GLU A 158 -7.88 4.58 -3.36
CA GLU A 158 -8.47 3.88 -4.50
C GLU A 158 -7.75 4.35 -5.76
N ILE A 159 -7.14 3.41 -6.49
CA ILE A 159 -6.34 3.67 -7.68
C ILE A 159 -6.92 2.86 -8.83
N ASP A 160 -7.74 3.54 -9.63
CA ASP A 160 -8.53 2.94 -10.69
C ASP A 160 -7.89 3.19 -12.05
N ASP A 161 -7.98 2.17 -12.91
CA ASP A 161 -7.66 2.26 -14.33
C ASP A 161 -6.32 2.93 -14.64
N ILE A 162 -5.19 2.42 -14.12
CA ILE A 162 -3.86 2.91 -14.51
C ILE A 162 -3.69 2.76 -16.04
N LYS A 163 -3.78 3.88 -16.77
CA LYS A 163 -3.74 3.92 -18.25
C LYS A 163 -2.31 4.06 -18.75
N GLY A 164 -1.56 2.96 -18.73
CA GLY A 164 -0.23 2.90 -19.34
C GLY A 164 0.57 1.68 -18.90
N GLU A 165 1.27 1.03 -19.83
CA GLU A 165 2.00 -0.22 -19.56
C GLU A 165 3.22 -0.04 -18.63
N LEU A 166 3.70 1.19 -18.46
CA LEU A 166 4.87 1.52 -17.64
C LEU A 166 4.53 2.31 -16.37
N LEU A 167 3.28 2.74 -16.22
CA LEU A 167 2.84 3.49 -15.07
C LEU A 167 2.76 2.57 -13.85
N ARG A 168 3.23 3.08 -12.71
CA ARG A 168 3.19 2.38 -11.42
C ARG A 168 2.69 3.34 -10.37
N SER A 169 1.88 2.82 -9.46
CA SER A 169 1.48 3.58 -8.28
C SER A 169 2.15 3.02 -7.03
N SER A 170 2.26 3.85 -6.01
CA SER A 170 2.77 3.41 -4.71
C SER A 170 2.01 4.02 -3.56
N VAL A 171 1.91 3.26 -2.47
CA VAL A 171 1.35 3.74 -1.20
C VAL A 171 2.32 3.43 -0.08
N GLY A 172 2.96 4.46 0.46
CA GLY A 172 3.83 4.40 1.62
C GLY A 172 3.15 4.99 2.85
N ILE A 173 2.97 4.18 3.90
CA ILE A 173 2.42 4.61 5.18
C ILE A 173 3.43 4.28 6.28
N SER A 174 3.91 5.29 6.98
CA SER A 174 4.86 5.12 8.08
C SER A 174 4.51 5.95 9.31
N ASP A 175 4.84 5.43 10.48
CA ASP A 175 4.70 6.11 11.78
C ASP A 175 3.28 6.66 12.04
N THR A 176 2.25 5.98 11.52
CA THR A 176 0.90 6.54 11.40
C THR A 176 -0.09 5.79 12.29
N LYS A 177 -1.17 6.48 12.71
CA LYS A 177 -2.26 5.89 13.49
C LYS A 177 -3.63 6.15 12.86
N PHE A 178 -4.35 5.06 12.61
CA PHE A 178 -5.75 5.03 12.24
C PHE A 178 -6.58 4.45 13.40
N GLU A 179 -7.71 5.07 13.72
CA GLU A 179 -8.61 4.55 14.77
C GLU A 179 -9.56 3.47 14.26
N GLY A 180 -9.87 3.50 12.97
CA GLY A 180 -10.67 2.55 12.22
C GLY A 180 -9.81 1.83 11.19
N PHE A 181 -10.06 2.10 9.92
CA PHE A 181 -9.65 1.24 8.82
C PHE A 181 -8.59 1.86 7.91
N VAL A 182 -7.68 1.04 7.41
CA VAL A 182 -6.86 1.37 6.24
C VAL A 182 -7.29 0.48 5.08
N ARG A 183 -7.86 1.09 4.04
CA ARG A 183 -8.18 0.45 2.78
C ARG A 183 -7.27 1.00 1.68
N ILE A 184 -6.57 0.10 1.01
CA ILE A 184 -5.85 0.40 -0.22
C ILE A 184 -6.42 -0.54 -1.27
N ASP A 185 -6.93 0.03 -2.35
CA ASP A 185 -7.59 -0.70 -3.42
C ASP A 185 -7.03 -0.24 -4.76
N SER A 186 -6.81 -1.18 -5.66
CA SER A 186 -6.50 -0.90 -7.05
C SER A 186 -7.29 -1.84 -7.93
N GLU A 187 -7.94 -1.31 -8.96
CA GLU A 187 -8.67 -2.13 -9.93
C GLU A 187 -7.76 -2.72 -11.02
N SER A 188 -6.75 -1.97 -11.48
CA SER A 188 -5.75 -2.52 -12.41
C SER A 188 -4.44 -1.74 -12.43
N GLY A 189 -3.38 -2.46 -12.80
CA GLY A 189 -2.01 -1.95 -12.90
C GLY A 189 -1.14 -2.31 -11.68
N PRO A 190 0.19 -2.19 -11.81
CA PRO A 190 1.11 -2.49 -10.73
C PRO A 190 1.02 -1.45 -9.61
N LEU A 191 0.96 -1.93 -8.37
CA LEU A 191 0.88 -1.12 -7.15
C LEU A 191 1.83 -1.68 -6.09
N ASP A 192 2.71 -0.83 -5.58
CA ASP A 192 3.58 -1.15 -4.45
C ASP A 192 3.04 -0.53 -3.16
N VAL A 193 2.85 -1.35 -2.12
CA VAL A 193 2.34 -0.90 -0.83
C VAL A 193 3.35 -1.19 0.26
N THR A 194 3.67 -0.19 1.05
CA THR A 194 4.46 -0.34 2.28
C THR A 194 3.72 0.26 3.46
N VAL A 195 3.52 -0.53 4.51
CA VAL A 195 2.92 -0.11 5.79
C VAL A 195 3.87 -0.45 6.92
N GLU A 196 4.51 0.56 7.49
CA GLU A 196 5.54 0.44 8.52
C GLU A 196 5.16 1.17 9.80
N ASN A 197 5.50 0.60 10.96
CA ASN A 197 5.33 1.21 12.28
C ASN A 197 3.93 1.85 12.48
N THR A 198 2.89 1.17 12.00
CA THR A 198 1.54 1.73 11.92
C THR A 198 0.59 1.03 12.90
N ARG A 199 -0.47 1.74 13.30
CA ARG A 199 -1.56 1.17 14.10
C ARG A 199 -2.90 1.44 13.44
N ALA A 200 -3.73 0.42 13.28
CA ALA A 200 -5.10 0.54 12.78
C ALA A 200 -6.04 -0.44 13.48
N ALA A 201 -7.35 -0.20 13.46
CA ALA A 201 -8.29 -1.24 13.89
C ALA A 201 -8.30 -2.40 12.90
N SER A 202 -8.27 -2.18 11.59
CA SER A 202 -8.09 -3.24 10.59
C SER A 202 -7.47 -2.69 9.31
N GLY A 203 -6.89 -3.58 8.50
CA GLY A 203 -6.26 -3.27 7.22
C GLY A 203 -6.76 -4.16 6.11
N TYR A 204 -6.99 -3.57 4.93
CA TYR A 204 -7.30 -4.27 3.70
C TYR A 204 -6.53 -3.67 2.54
N ILE A 205 -5.81 -4.53 1.84
CA ILE A 205 -5.05 -4.19 0.65
C ILE A 205 -5.55 -5.11 -0.46
N LYS A 206 -6.05 -4.52 -1.54
CA LYS A 206 -6.42 -5.25 -2.75
C LYS A 206 -5.58 -4.74 -3.91
N ILE A 207 -4.95 -5.67 -4.60
CA ILE A 207 -4.22 -5.45 -5.85
C ILE A 207 -5.06 -6.06 -6.96
N GLY A 208 -5.54 -5.22 -7.88
CA GLY A 208 -6.31 -5.65 -9.04
C GLY A 208 -5.45 -6.30 -10.11
N ASP A 209 -5.97 -6.39 -11.33
CA ASP A 209 -5.31 -7.06 -12.43
C ASP A 209 -3.99 -6.35 -12.81
N ILE A 210 -2.86 -7.06 -12.66
CA ILE A 210 -1.56 -6.58 -13.13
C ILE A 210 -1.44 -6.87 -14.63
N LYS A 211 -1.46 -5.81 -15.44
CA LYS A 211 -1.29 -5.89 -16.90
C LYS A 211 0.19 -5.75 -17.27
N GLY A 212 0.69 -6.64 -18.11
CA GLY A 212 2.05 -6.63 -18.65
C GLY A 212 2.94 -7.74 -18.09
N GLU A 213 3.63 -8.45 -18.99
CA GLU A 213 4.38 -9.68 -18.67
C GLU A 213 5.54 -9.49 -17.67
N SER A 214 6.07 -8.27 -17.52
CA SER A 214 7.16 -7.95 -16.58
C SER A 214 6.73 -7.09 -15.40
N SER A 215 5.44 -6.80 -15.27
CA SER A 215 4.90 -5.97 -14.18
C SER A 215 4.66 -6.83 -12.94
N ARG A 216 4.98 -6.28 -11.78
CA ARG A 216 4.85 -6.93 -10.47
C ARG A 216 4.45 -5.91 -9.42
N SER A 217 3.66 -6.36 -8.47
CA SER A 217 3.25 -5.59 -7.29
C SER A 217 3.93 -6.15 -6.04
N SER A 218 4.00 -5.34 -5.00
CA SER A 218 4.54 -5.75 -3.71
C SER A 218 3.71 -5.17 -2.57
N VAL A 219 3.57 -5.95 -1.49
CA VAL A 219 2.95 -5.52 -0.25
C VAL A 219 3.89 -5.86 0.89
N GLY A 220 4.47 -4.83 1.49
CA GLY A 220 5.28 -4.91 2.71
C GLY A 220 4.53 -4.38 3.91
N ILE A 221 4.40 -5.18 4.96
CA ILE A 221 3.85 -4.77 6.25
C ILE A 221 4.87 -5.10 7.34
N SER A 222 5.38 -4.08 8.03
CA SER A 222 6.37 -4.25 9.09
C SER A 222 6.02 -3.45 10.34
N ASP A 223 6.42 -3.95 11.51
CA ASP A 223 6.29 -3.25 12.81
C ASP A 223 4.88 -2.73 13.12
N THR A 224 3.85 -3.37 12.58
CA THR A 224 2.50 -2.84 12.52
C THR A 224 1.53 -3.62 13.42
N LYS A 225 0.54 -2.92 13.99
CA LYS A 225 -0.52 -3.52 14.81
C LYS A 225 -1.90 -3.25 14.22
N PHE A 226 -2.60 -4.32 13.87
CA PHE A 226 -4.03 -4.34 13.60
C PHE A 226 -4.80 -4.92 14.79
N GLU A 227 -5.89 -4.29 15.22
CA GLU A 227 -6.68 -4.80 16.36
C GLU A 227 -7.66 -5.92 15.97
N GLY A 228 -8.19 -5.84 14.76
CA GLY A 228 -9.04 -6.80 14.08
C GLY A 228 -8.24 -7.59 13.07
N PHE A 229 -8.47 -7.35 11.77
CA PHE A 229 -7.85 -8.16 10.73
C PHE A 229 -6.83 -7.39 9.88
N VAL A 230 -5.95 -8.15 9.24
CA VAL A 230 -5.21 -7.73 8.05
C VAL A 230 -5.60 -8.66 6.89
N ARG A 231 -6.00 -8.06 5.77
CA ARG A 231 -6.36 -8.79 4.55
C ARG A 231 -5.55 -8.25 3.37
N ILE A 232 -4.90 -9.15 2.65
CA ILE A 232 -4.21 -8.87 1.39
C ILE A 232 -4.87 -9.75 0.32
N ASP A 233 -5.27 -9.15 -0.78
CA ASP A 233 -5.98 -9.82 -1.88
C ASP A 233 -5.34 -9.41 -3.21
N SER A 234 -5.12 -10.37 -4.09
CA SER A 234 -4.68 -10.14 -5.47
C SER A 234 -5.69 -10.79 -6.41
N GLU A 235 -6.16 -10.05 -7.41
CA GLU A 235 -7.04 -10.62 -8.44
C GLU A 235 -6.26 -11.44 -9.47
N SER A 236 -5.18 -10.87 -10.04
CA SER A 236 -4.28 -11.59 -10.94
C SER A 236 -2.90 -10.95 -11.08
N GLY A 237 -1.92 -11.79 -11.43
CA GLY A 237 -0.54 -11.38 -11.71
C GLY A 237 0.42 -11.52 -10.51
N PRO A 238 1.74 -11.40 -10.74
CA PRO A 238 2.74 -11.66 -9.72
C PRO A 238 2.69 -10.65 -8.55
N LEU A 239 2.57 -11.17 -7.33
CA LEU A 239 2.54 -10.37 -6.10
C LEU A 239 3.60 -10.88 -5.10
N ASP A 240 4.39 -9.95 -4.57
CA ASP A 240 5.18 -10.20 -3.36
C ASP A 240 4.43 -9.77 -2.12
N VAL A 241 4.40 -10.62 -1.11
CA VAL A 241 3.88 -10.27 0.21
C VAL A 241 4.95 -10.54 1.27
N THR A 242 5.32 -9.48 2.00
CA THR A 242 6.17 -9.56 3.20
C THR A 242 5.40 -9.02 4.39
N VAL A 243 5.26 -9.84 5.43
CA VAL A 243 4.66 -9.47 6.71
C VAL A 243 5.64 -9.79 7.83
N GLU A 244 6.19 -8.76 8.46
CA GLU A 244 7.23 -8.86 9.49
C GLU A 244 6.80 -8.15 10.77
N ASN A 245 7.16 -8.71 11.93
CA ASN A 245 6.91 -8.15 13.26
C ASN A 245 5.49 -7.55 13.43
N THR A 246 4.49 -8.22 12.86
CA THR A 246 3.13 -7.72 12.78
C THR A 246 2.20 -8.46 13.74
N ARG A 247 1.20 -7.74 14.26
CA ARG A 247 0.18 -8.29 15.16
C ARG A 247 -1.21 -8.00 14.62
N ALA A 248 -2.03 -9.04 14.50
CA ALA A 248 -3.44 -8.93 14.13
C ALA A 248 -4.28 -9.95 14.91
N ALA A 249 -5.59 -9.70 15.06
CA ALA A 249 -6.51 -10.73 15.52
C ALA A 249 -6.73 -11.80 14.44
N SER A 250 -6.75 -11.45 13.16
CA SER A 250 -6.82 -12.43 12.05
C SER A 250 -6.01 -11.96 10.85
N GLY A 251 -5.45 -12.93 10.11
CA GLY A 251 -4.70 -12.68 8.88
C GLY A 251 -5.31 -13.44 7.71
N TYR A 252 -5.51 -12.77 6.59
CA TYR A 252 -5.94 -13.38 5.32
C TYR A 252 -5.03 -12.90 4.20
N ILE A 253 -4.43 -13.82 3.46
CA ILE A 253 -3.68 -13.52 2.23
C ILE A 253 -4.25 -14.40 1.13
N LYS A 254 -4.69 -13.77 0.04
CA LYS A 254 -5.07 -14.44 -1.19
C LYS A 254 -4.23 -13.95 -2.35
N ILE A 255 -3.70 -14.88 -3.13
CA ILE A 255 -3.03 -14.60 -4.40
C ILE A 255 -3.82 -15.28 -5.51
N GLY A 256 -4.46 -14.48 -6.36
CA GLY A 256 -5.18 -14.97 -7.54
C GLY A 256 -4.25 -15.39 -8.69
N ASP A 257 -4.86 -15.89 -9.77
CA ASP A 257 -4.17 -16.47 -10.93
C ASP A 257 -3.05 -15.58 -11.48
N ILE A 258 -1.90 -16.17 -11.83
CA ILE A 258 -0.87 -15.47 -12.60
C ILE A 258 -1.04 -15.79 -14.09
N LYS A 259 -1.27 -14.76 -14.92
CA LYS A 259 -1.41 -14.89 -16.38
C LYS A 259 -0.20 -14.26 -17.09
N GLY A 260 0.65 -15.08 -17.72
CA GLY A 260 1.81 -14.63 -18.53
C GLY A 260 2.91 -15.69 -18.61
N GLU A 261 3.86 -15.61 -19.56
CA GLU A 261 4.92 -16.62 -19.76
C GLU A 261 6.31 -16.21 -19.20
N SER A 262 6.46 -15.06 -18.51
CA SER A 262 7.80 -14.45 -18.35
C SER A 262 8.03 -13.43 -17.18
N SER A 263 7.74 -13.80 -15.93
CA SER A 263 8.06 -12.99 -14.73
C SER A 263 8.82 -13.83 -13.67
N VAL A 264 9.92 -13.32 -13.11
CA VAL A 264 10.76 -14.02 -12.09
C VAL A 264 10.64 -13.35 -10.72
N SER A 265 10.58 -14.16 -9.66
CA SER A 265 10.51 -13.70 -8.26
C SER A 265 11.64 -14.25 -7.41
N ARG A 266 12.19 -13.39 -6.54
CA ARG A 266 13.36 -13.71 -5.71
C ARG A 266 12.96 -14.05 -4.28
N VAL A 267 13.55 -15.13 -3.77
CA VAL A 267 13.61 -15.47 -2.34
C VAL A 267 14.94 -14.98 -1.78
N GLY A 268 14.89 -14.18 -0.70
CA GLY A 268 16.06 -13.82 0.09
C GLY A 268 16.46 -14.94 1.06
N VAL A 269 17.11 -15.99 0.57
CA VAL A 269 18.18 -16.76 1.25
C VAL A 269 19.11 -17.26 0.13
N GLU A 270 20.42 -17.06 0.26
CA GLU A 270 21.42 -17.39 -0.77
C GLU A 270 21.39 -18.86 -1.23
N SER A 271 20.71 -19.13 -2.35
CA SER A 271 21.03 -20.23 -3.25
C SER A 271 20.63 -19.83 -4.67
N LYS A 272 21.59 -19.90 -5.62
CA LYS A 272 21.31 -19.78 -7.06
C LYS A 272 20.24 -20.81 -7.43
N LEU A 273 19.10 -20.36 -7.90
CA LEU A 273 18.06 -21.18 -8.53
C LEU A 273 17.76 -20.54 -9.90
N ASP A 274 17.57 -21.39 -10.91
CA ASP A 274 17.58 -21.05 -12.33
C ASP A 274 16.31 -20.30 -12.82
N GLU A 275 16.45 -19.71 -14.01
CA GLU A 275 15.62 -18.65 -14.60
C GLU A 275 14.27 -19.10 -15.19
N SER A 276 13.39 -19.79 -14.47
CA SER A 276 12.05 -20.11 -15.01
C SER A 276 10.86 -19.97 -14.06
N ASP A 277 9.88 -19.21 -14.56
CA ASP A 277 8.43 -19.22 -14.31
C ASP A 277 7.86 -18.44 -13.11
N ASN A 278 6.67 -17.88 -13.32
CA ASN A 278 6.01 -16.89 -12.46
C ASN A 278 5.65 -17.44 -11.08
N VAL A 279 6.43 -17.08 -10.08
CA VAL A 279 6.21 -17.53 -8.70
C VAL A 279 5.83 -16.36 -7.81
N SER A 280 4.74 -16.43 -7.06
CA SER A 280 4.47 -15.45 -6.00
C SER A 280 5.24 -15.79 -4.72
N THR A 281 5.58 -14.79 -3.90
CA THR A 281 6.28 -15.04 -2.62
C THR A 281 5.45 -14.57 -1.46
N ILE A 282 5.26 -15.44 -0.47
CA ILE A 282 4.66 -15.11 0.81
C ILE A 282 5.69 -15.34 1.90
N LEU A 283 6.16 -14.26 2.52
CA LEU A 283 7.06 -14.30 3.66
C LEU A 283 6.35 -13.73 4.89
N ILE A 284 6.08 -14.58 5.87
CA ILE A 284 5.55 -14.16 7.17
C ILE A 284 6.57 -14.52 8.24
N THR A 285 7.11 -13.51 8.92
CA THR A 285 8.14 -13.70 9.94
C THR A 285 7.81 -12.96 11.24
N GLN A 286 8.22 -13.54 12.36
CA GLN A 286 8.20 -12.89 13.69
C GLN A 286 6.82 -12.31 14.07
N SER A 287 5.74 -12.93 13.59
CA SER A 287 4.40 -12.37 13.63
C SER A 287 3.46 -13.18 14.53
N ARG A 288 2.43 -12.51 15.06
CA ARG A 288 1.46 -13.12 15.96
C ARG A 288 0.02 -12.88 15.53
N PHE A 289 -0.72 -13.98 15.38
CA PHE A 289 -2.16 -14.01 15.09
C PHE A 289 -2.92 -14.63 16.27
N ILE A 290 -3.94 -13.94 16.78
CA ILE A 290 -4.73 -14.42 17.94
C ILE A 290 -5.81 -15.41 17.50
N GLY A 291 -6.47 -15.11 16.38
CA GLY A 291 -7.44 -15.98 15.72
C GLY A 291 -6.78 -16.71 14.57
N ASP A 292 -7.49 -16.80 13.45
CA ASP A 292 -7.11 -17.64 12.34
C ASP A 292 -6.08 -16.96 11.42
N LEU A 293 -5.24 -17.81 10.82
CA LEU A 293 -4.35 -17.46 9.71
C LEU A 293 -4.78 -18.31 8.50
N GLN A 294 -5.18 -17.64 7.42
CA GLN A 294 -5.52 -18.28 6.16
C GLN A 294 -4.63 -17.74 5.03
N ILE A 295 -4.04 -18.67 4.29
CA ILE A 295 -3.27 -18.42 3.07
C ILE A 295 -3.89 -19.27 1.98
N ASP A 296 -4.40 -18.63 0.94
CA ASP A 296 -4.91 -19.28 -0.26
C ASP A 296 -4.10 -18.79 -1.46
N SER A 297 -3.62 -19.71 -2.30
CA SER A 297 -3.06 -19.40 -3.61
C SER A 297 -3.69 -20.27 -4.68
N ASP A 298 -3.81 -19.74 -5.89
CA ASP A 298 -4.23 -20.46 -7.10
C ASP A 298 -3.10 -20.44 -8.17
N SER A 299 -1.85 -20.21 -7.75
CA SER A 299 -0.68 -20.07 -8.63
C SER A 299 0.61 -20.56 -7.96
N SER A 300 1.66 -20.85 -8.74
CA SER A 300 2.98 -21.24 -8.20
C SER A 300 3.47 -20.25 -7.14
N THR A 301 3.70 -20.73 -5.92
CA THR A 301 3.94 -19.90 -4.74
C THR A 301 5.04 -20.45 -3.86
N ARG A 302 6.00 -19.58 -3.50
CA ARG A 302 7.01 -19.83 -2.47
C ARG A 302 6.55 -19.21 -1.16
N THR A 303 6.10 -20.05 -0.23
CA THR A 303 5.63 -19.63 1.09
C THR A 303 6.65 -19.97 2.16
N ARG A 304 7.02 -18.98 2.98
CA ARG A 304 7.85 -19.16 4.17
C ARG A 304 7.18 -18.54 5.38
N LEU A 305 6.95 -19.39 6.38
CA LEU A 305 6.39 -19.06 7.68
C LEU A 305 7.47 -19.31 8.73
N SER A 306 8.01 -18.26 9.36
CA SER A 306 9.03 -18.46 10.41
C SER A 306 8.84 -17.60 11.65
N ASP A 307 9.20 -18.14 12.81
CA ASP A 307 9.05 -17.46 14.11
C ASP A 307 7.61 -16.98 14.36
N LEU A 308 6.62 -17.76 13.92
CA LEU A 308 5.21 -17.37 14.02
C LEU A 308 4.57 -17.86 15.31
N ARG A 309 3.53 -17.15 15.75
CA ARG A 309 2.60 -17.65 16.74
C ARG A 309 1.16 -17.46 16.28
N VAL A 310 0.45 -18.56 16.07
CA VAL A 310 -0.98 -18.56 15.76
C VAL A 310 -1.74 -19.24 16.90
N ASP A 311 -2.61 -18.47 17.58
CA ASP A 311 -3.42 -19.00 18.68
C ASP A 311 -4.73 -19.67 18.16
N GLY A 312 -5.21 -19.34 16.94
CA GLY A 312 -6.37 -19.95 16.27
C GLY A 312 -6.04 -21.04 15.24
N ARG A 313 -6.92 -21.25 14.25
CA ARG A 313 -6.73 -22.22 13.16
C ARG A 313 -5.76 -21.66 12.11
N THR A 314 -4.90 -22.52 11.58
CA THR A 314 -4.08 -22.22 10.40
C THR A 314 -4.56 -23.06 9.23
N ASN A 315 -4.82 -22.42 8.10
CA ASN A 315 -5.11 -23.08 6.84
C ASN A 315 -4.20 -22.49 5.75
N VAL A 316 -3.35 -23.31 5.17
CA VAL A 316 -2.55 -22.97 4.00
C VAL A 316 -2.98 -23.91 2.89
N ASP A 317 -3.46 -23.33 1.80
CA ASP A 317 -3.91 -24.04 0.61
C ASP A 317 -3.26 -23.35 -0.60
N LEU A 318 -2.28 -23.98 -1.23
CA LEU A 318 -1.49 -23.34 -2.30
C LEU A 318 -2.04 -23.62 -3.71
N GLY A 319 -3.02 -24.52 -3.82
CA GLY A 319 -3.90 -24.63 -4.97
C GLY A 319 -3.27 -25.33 -6.18
N SER A 320 -2.90 -24.55 -7.19
CA SER A 320 -2.37 -25.05 -8.47
C SER A 320 -1.06 -24.35 -8.82
N GLY A 321 -0.14 -25.04 -9.48
CA GLY A 321 1.20 -24.57 -9.81
C GLY A 321 2.28 -25.18 -8.92
N ASN A 322 3.55 -24.85 -9.21
CA ASN A 322 4.69 -25.40 -8.48
C ASN A 322 4.88 -24.63 -7.16
N ASP A 323 4.62 -25.29 -6.05
CA ASP A 323 4.52 -24.67 -4.75
C ASP A 323 5.62 -25.13 -3.79
N SER A 324 6.03 -24.25 -2.87
CA SER A 324 6.89 -24.68 -1.77
C SER A 324 6.48 -24.00 -0.49
N LEU A 325 6.56 -24.76 0.60
CA LEU A 325 6.21 -24.27 1.92
C LEU A 325 7.33 -24.61 2.90
N ALA A 326 7.89 -23.59 3.53
CA ALA A 326 8.78 -23.75 4.68
C ALA A 326 8.10 -23.21 5.93
N VAL A 327 7.90 -24.05 6.94
CA VAL A 327 7.37 -23.65 8.26
C VAL A 327 8.45 -23.93 9.29
N LEU A 328 8.95 -22.86 9.92
CA LEU A 328 10.13 -22.93 10.78
C LEU A 328 9.90 -22.21 12.12
N ASP A 329 10.38 -22.80 13.21
CA ASP A 329 10.44 -22.17 14.53
C ASP A 329 9.11 -21.55 15.01
N SER A 330 7.98 -22.14 14.60
CA SER A 330 6.65 -21.56 14.78
C SER A 330 5.79 -22.32 15.80
N LEU A 331 4.86 -21.61 16.45
CA LEU A 331 3.91 -22.13 17.43
C LEU A 331 2.47 -22.03 16.90
N PHE A 332 1.83 -23.18 16.72
CA PHE A 332 0.43 -23.29 16.32
C PHE A 332 -0.39 -23.89 17.47
N ALA A 333 -1.30 -23.10 18.04
CA ALA A 333 -2.10 -23.54 19.18
C ALA A 333 -3.40 -24.24 18.74
N GLY A 334 -4.02 -23.79 17.65
CA GLY A 334 -5.17 -24.45 17.02
C GLY A 334 -4.77 -25.45 15.94
N VAL A 335 -5.77 -25.94 15.19
CA VAL A 335 -5.57 -26.93 14.12
C VAL A 335 -4.76 -26.27 13.00
N ALA A 336 -3.71 -26.93 12.55
CA ALA A 336 -2.93 -26.48 11.40
C ALA A 336 -3.17 -27.43 10.22
N VAL A 337 -3.58 -26.87 9.09
CA VAL A 337 -3.81 -27.59 7.83
C VAL A 337 -2.91 -26.99 6.76
N PHE A 338 -2.11 -27.83 6.12
CA PHE A 338 -1.21 -27.45 5.02
C PHE A 338 -1.50 -28.35 3.82
N ARG A 339 -1.97 -27.76 2.72
CA ARG A 339 -2.22 -28.44 1.45
C ARG A 339 -1.33 -27.87 0.36
N GLY A 340 -0.64 -28.77 -0.35
CA GLY A 340 0.16 -28.42 -1.54
C GLY A 340 -0.76 -28.03 -2.68
N GLY A 341 -1.56 -28.96 -3.20
CA GLY A 341 -2.44 -28.62 -4.32
C GLY A 341 -2.93 -29.80 -5.15
N THR A 342 -3.43 -29.53 -6.37
CA THR A 342 -3.94 -30.56 -7.30
C THR A 342 -3.01 -30.87 -8.49
N ASP A 343 -1.95 -30.10 -8.71
CA ASP A 343 -1.04 -30.29 -9.84
C ASP A 343 0.15 -31.20 -9.49
N LEU A 344 0.94 -31.56 -10.51
CA LEU A 344 2.03 -32.54 -10.45
C LEU A 344 3.31 -31.84 -10.86
N ASP A 345 4.10 -31.43 -9.87
CA ASP A 345 5.09 -30.35 -9.99
C ASP A 345 6.50 -30.91 -10.28
N VAL A 346 6.56 -31.80 -11.26
CA VAL A 346 7.83 -32.36 -11.76
C VAL A 346 8.27 -31.58 -13.00
N ARG A 347 9.14 -30.59 -12.82
CA ARG A 347 10.05 -30.21 -13.92
C ARG A 347 11.31 -31.06 -13.81
N SER A 348 11.50 -31.98 -14.76
CA SER A 348 12.83 -32.53 -14.97
C SER A 348 13.61 -31.53 -15.80
N ASP A 349 14.55 -30.82 -15.20
CA ASP A 349 15.50 -30.05 -15.98
C ASP A 349 16.43 -31.00 -16.74
N SER A 350 16.89 -30.55 -17.91
CA SER A 350 17.78 -31.33 -18.79
C SER A 350 19.14 -31.70 -18.15
N ASP A 351 19.43 -31.16 -16.96
CA ASP A 351 20.61 -31.44 -16.14
C ASP A 351 20.34 -32.40 -14.96
N GLY A 352 19.09 -32.79 -14.73
CA GLY A 352 18.70 -33.71 -13.66
C GLY A 352 18.55 -33.08 -12.27
N SER A 353 18.46 -31.75 -12.15
CA SER A 353 17.99 -31.12 -10.92
C SER A 353 16.46 -31.19 -10.83
N LEU A 354 15.95 -31.47 -9.63
CA LEU A 354 14.53 -31.52 -9.30
C LEU A 354 14.27 -30.40 -8.29
N GLU A 355 13.55 -29.34 -8.66
CA GLU A 355 12.82 -28.53 -7.68
C GLU A 355 11.50 -29.28 -7.45
N LEU A 356 11.37 -29.91 -6.28
CA LEU A 356 10.17 -30.60 -5.85
C LEU A 356 9.26 -29.63 -5.09
N ASP A 357 7.97 -29.95 -5.06
CA ASP A 357 7.04 -29.47 -4.06
C ASP A 357 7.49 -29.94 -2.67
N VAL A 358 8.34 -29.12 -2.04
CA VAL A 358 8.95 -29.43 -0.75
C VAL A 358 8.20 -28.73 0.36
N PHE A 359 7.65 -29.52 1.27
CA PHE A 359 7.23 -29.05 2.58
C PHE A 359 8.34 -29.24 3.60
N VAL A 360 8.95 -28.15 4.06
CA VAL A 360 9.99 -28.18 5.10
C VAL A 360 9.40 -27.84 6.47
N LEU A 361 9.57 -28.73 7.43
CA LEU A 361 9.25 -28.54 8.83
C LEU A 361 10.53 -28.53 9.67
N GLY A 362 10.68 -27.56 10.59
CA GLY A 362 11.76 -27.60 11.57
C GLY A 362 11.55 -26.64 12.74
N GLY A 363 11.84 -27.07 13.97
CA GLY A 363 11.76 -26.25 15.18
C GLY A 363 10.33 -25.90 15.63
N ASN A 364 9.30 -26.51 15.04
CA ASN A 364 7.90 -26.14 15.27
C ASN A 364 7.31 -26.76 16.54
N ARG A 365 6.30 -26.10 17.10
CA ARG A 365 5.49 -26.62 18.21
C ARG A 365 4.01 -26.58 17.84
N PHE A 366 3.40 -27.75 17.76
CA PHE A 366 1.96 -27.90 17.56
C PHE A 366 1.29 -28.32 18.86
N ARG A 367 0.27 -27.59 19.31
CA ARG A 367 -0.50 -27.96 20.52
C ARG A 367 -1.77 -28.75 20.21
N SER A 368 -2.10 -28.89 18.94
CA SER A 368 -3.26 -29.63 18.46
C SER A 368 -2.91 -30.42 17.18
N GLU A 369 -3.92 -30.91 16.49
CA GLU A 369 -3.78 -31.71 15.27
C GLU A 369 -3.12 -30.91 14.13
N VAL A 370 -2.27 -31.60 13.38
CA VAL A 370 -1.63 -31.11 12.17
C VAL A 370 -2.07 -32.02 11.03
N LEU A 371 -2.67 -31.44 10.00
CA LEU A 371 -3.06 -32.14 8.79
C LEU A 371 -2.17 -31.65 7.65
N ILE A 372 -1.49 -32.59 7.02
CA ILE A 372 -0.60 -32.37 5.88
C ILE A 372 -1.13 -33.25 4.79
N ASP A 373 -1.54 -32.65 3.69
CA ASP A 373 -2.22 -33.32 2.59
C ASP A 373 -1.66 -32.79 1.28
N GLN A 374 -1.67 -33.62 0.23
CA GLN A 374 -1.32 -33.22 -1.13
C GLN A 374 0.10 -32.63 -1.28
N TRP A 375 1.10 -33.22 -0.60
CA TRP A 375 2.53 -32.87 -0.78
C TRP A 375 3.31 -34.04 -1.39
N GLU A 376 4.18 -33.73 -2.35
CA GLU A 376 5.06 -34.73 -2.96
C GLU A 376 6.18 -35.17 -2.01
N GLU A 377 6.83 -34.21 -1.35
CA GLU A 377 7.88 -34.47 -0.36
C GLU A 377 7.67 -33.66 0.92
N VAL A 378 7.78 -34.33 2.07
CA VAL A 378 7.78 -33.69 3.39
C VAL A 378 9.14 -33.94 4.05
N ILE A 379 9.89 -32.87 4.25
CA ILE A 379 11.19 -32.88 4.93
C ILE A 379 11.00 -32.40 6.36
N ASP A 380 11.00 -33.34 7.30
CA ASP A 380 11.08 -33.03 8.73
C ASP A 380 12.55 -32.94 9.18
N LEU A 381 13.00 -31.71 9.46
CA LEU A 381 14.34 -31.41 9.94
C LEU A 381 14.56 -31.87 11.40
N ASP A 382 13.49 -32.15 12.15
CA ASP A 382 13.54 -32.61 13.55
C ASP A 382 13.51 -34.15 13.68
N GLY A 383 13.32 -34.87 12.58
CA GLY A 383 13.49 -36.32 12.48
C GLY A 383 12.35 -37.18 13.04
N ALA A 384 11.13 -36.65 13.15
CA ALA A 384 9.96 -37.46 13.45
C ALA A 384 9.33 -38.04 12.16
N PRO A 385 8.80 -39.28 12.18
CA PRO A 385 8.02 -39.78 11.06
C PRO A 385 6.69 -39.02 10.99
N VAL A 386 6.57 -38.12 10.02
CA VAL A 386 5.30 -37.50 9.64
C VAL A 386 4.53 -38.49 8.77
N ALA A 387 3.30 -38.83 9.15
CA ALA A 387 2.44 -39.67 8.32
C ALA A 387 1.79 -38.77 7.24
N ASN A 388 2.17 -38.98 5.96
CA ASN A 388 1.38 -38.47 4.84
C ASN A 388 0.03 -39.20 4.83
N HIS A 389 -1.06 -38.45 4.72
CA HIS A 389 -2.43 -38.99 4.68
C HIS A 389 -3.05 -38.86 3.30
#